data_AF-A0A962LLI5-F1
#
_entry.id   AF-A0A962LLI5-F1
#
_cell.length_a   1.000
_cell.length_b   1.000
_cell.length_c   1.000
_cell.angle_alpha   90.00
_cell.angle_beta   90.00
_cell.angle_gamma   90.00
#
_symmetry.space_group_name_H-M   'P 1'
#
loop_
_entity.id
_entity.type
_entity.pdbx_description
1 polymer ?
#
loop_
_entity_poly.entity_id
_entity_poly.type
_entity_poly.pdbx_seq_one_letter_code
_entity_poly.pdbx_strand_id
1 'polypeptide(L)'
;MKITIETCLVCLGECVKSHFMKILCAAVFGGFVATAANAQSLVGSFTVSDGPDWGTNPPTYSCLEACAEVFGGAAGDYSCSTSDSSIDHQAFVDGWGDSQYCSTPVAETFKLNDPYDCGSTGCSYSAYVNDHGACGSSTNYCYAAVAPVPAEPVPVMGGWGIAILSLLTMIGGAFGLSWQRLFRKK
;
A
#
# COMPACT_ATOMS: atom_id res chain seq x y z
N MET A 1 11.73 -2.14 5.58
CA MET A 1 12.71 -1.52 4.64
C MET A 1 12.39 -0.03 4.55
N LYS A 2 13.20 0.82 5.19
CA LYS A 2 12.99 2.26 5.33
C LYS A 2 13.85 2.94 4.25
N ILE A 3 13.25 3.50 3.21
CA ILE A 3 13.99 4.27 2.20
C ILE A 3 14.05 5.71 2.72
N THR A 4 15.13 6.07 3.40
CA THR A 4 15.41 7.43 3.86
C THR A 4 15.94 8.27 2.70
N ILE A 5 15.16 9.28 2.30
CA ILE A 5 15.48 10.29 1.30
C ILE A 5 16.35 11.37 1.96
N GLU A 6 17.65 11.14 2.12
CA GLU A 6 18.57 12.19 2.59
C GLU A 6 19.77 12.44 1.67
N THR A 7 19.98 11.65 0.61
CA THR A 7 21.23 11.68 -0.16
C THR A 7 21.29 12.66 -1.34
N CYS A 8 20.30 13.54 -1.57
CA CYS A 8 20.27 14.33 -2.81
C CYS A 8 20.71 15.81 -2.71
N LEU A 9 20.89 16.38 -1.50
CA LEU A 9 21.17 17.83 -1.40
C LEU A 9 22.62 18.25 -1.67
N VAL A 10 23.60 17.35 -1.63
CA VAL A 10 25.03 17.74 -1.66
C VAL A 10 25.54 18.05 -3.08
N CYS A 11 24.91 17.55 -4.14
CA CYS A 11 25.38 17.79 -5.52
C CYS A 11 25.03 19.17 -6.10
N LEU A 12 24.18 19.97 -5.44
CA LEU A 12 23.73 21.26 -5.96
C LEU A 12 24.73 22.42 -5.72
N GLY A 13 25.72 22.24 -4.84
CA GLY A 13 26.58 23.33 -4.35
C GLY A 13 27.69 23.81 -5.30
N GLU A 14 28.24 22.95 -6.15
CA GLU A 14 29.45 23.28 -6.93
C GLU A 14 29.20 23.55 -8.43
N CYS A 15 27.99 23.32 -8.93
CA CYS A 15 27.73 23.36 -10.38
C CYS A 15 27.58 24.78 -10.97
N VAL A 16 27.54 25.84 -10.16
CA VAL A 16 27.13 27.20 -10.62
C VAL A 16 28.30 28.12 -11.04
N LYS A 17 29.56 27.70 -10.88
CA LYS A 17 30.71 28.61 -11.10
C LYS A 17 31.33 28.59 -12.50
N SER A 18 30.90 27.71 -13.42
CA SER A 18 31.50 27.63 -14.76
C SER A 18 30.54 28.09 -15.86
N HIS A 19 30.86 29.23 -16.47
CA HIS A 19 30.07 29.85 -17.55
C HIS A 19 30.05 29.07 -18.87
N PHE A 20 30.81 27.98 -18.98
CA PHE A 20 31.04 27.25 -20.24
C PHE A 20 30.17 26.00 -20.45
N MET A 21 29.17 25.75 -19.59
CA MET A 21 28.35 24.53 -19.65
C MET A 21 26.85 24.81 -19.54
N LYS A 22 26.34 25.84 -20.23
CA LYS A 22 24.89 26.18 -20.21
C LYS A 22 24.03 25.34 -21.16
N ILE A 23 24.63 24.57 -22.08
CA ILE A 23 23.88 23.90 -23.16
C ILE A 23 23.65 22.39 -22.92
N LEU A 24 24.34 21.77 -21.95
CA LEU A 24 24.16 20.32 -21.68
C LEU A 24 23.32 19.96 -20.45
N CYS A 25 22.97 20.89 -19.56
CA CYS A 25 22.17 20.57 -18.36
C CYS A 25 20.64 20.58 -18.58
N ALA A 26 20.14 21.02 -19.74
CA ALA A 26 18.70 21.17 -19.96
C ALA A 26 17.95 19.86 -20.26
N ALA A 27 18.64 18.72 -20.44
CA ALA A 27 18.03 17.49 -20.98
C ALA A 27 17.97 16.30 -20.02
N VAL A 28 18.34 16.45 -18.74
CA VAL A 28 18.37 15.31 -17.77
C VAL A 28 17.47 15.55 -16.54
N PHE A 29 16.41 16.34 -16.69
CA PHE A 29 15.24 16.25 -15.80
C PHE A 29 14.18 15.36 -16.45
N GLY A 30 14.60 14.18 -16.91
CA GLY A 30 13.68 13.10 -17.29
C GLY A 30 12.88 12.73 -16.05
N GLY A 31 11.59 13.04 -16.07
CA GLY A 31 10.68 12.87 -14.95
C GLY A 31 10.76 11.46 -14.38
N PHE A 32 11.17 11.38 -13.11
CA PHE A 32 10.81 10.24 -12.28
C PHE A 32 9.29 10.28 -12.14
N VAL A 33 8.59 9.51 -12.98
CA VAL A 33 7.19 9.19 -12.71
C VAL A 33 7.22 8.26 -11.52
N ALA A 34 6.99 8.81 -10.33
CA ALA A 34 6.74 8.00 -9.15
C ALA A 34 5.48 7.17 -9.43
N THR A 35 5.65 5.89 -9.76
CA THR A 35 4.54 4.95 -9.76
C THR A 35 4.05 4.89 -8.33
N ALA A 36 2.86 5.43 -8.05
CA ALA A 36 2.20 5.19 -6.79
C ALA A 36 2.10 3.68 -6.64
N ALA A 37 2.78 3.11 -5.65
CA ALA A 37 2.49 1.74 -5.25
C ALA A 37 0.99 1.69 -4.95
N ASN A 38 0.27 0.77 -5.58
CA ASN A 38 -1.13 0.55 -5.28
C ASN A 38 -1.20 0.16 -3.81
N ALA A 39 -1.54 1.13 -2.95
CA ALA A 39 -1.66 0.89 -1.53
C ALA A 39 -2.88 -0.01 -1.34
N GLN A 40 -2.66 -1.22 -0.87
CA GLN A 40 -3.73 -2.12 -0.46
C GLN A 40 -3.97 -1.96 1.05
N SER A 41 -5.24 -1.99 1.45
CA SER A 41 -5.65 -1.96 2.86
C SER A 41 -6.33 -3.25 3.25
N LEU A 42 -6.18 -3.63 4.51
CA LEU A 42 -6.92 -4.74 5.10
C LEU A 42 -8.42 -4.43 5.07
N VAL A 43 -9.20 -5.26 4.38
CA VAL A 43 -10.66 -5.18 4.31
C VAL A 43 -11.29 -5.96 5.46
N GLY A 44 -10.74 -7.15 5.73
CA GLY A 44 -11.21 -8.04 6.78
C GLY A 44 -10.47 -9.38 6.74
N SER A 45 -10.97 -10.34 7.49
CA SER A 45 -10.44 -11.70 7.53
C SER A 45 -11.56 -12.72 7.68
N PHE A 46 -11.26 -13.96 7.34
CA PHE A 46 -12.13 -15.11 7.54
C PHE A 46 -11.28 -16.32 7.94
N THR A 47 -11.85 -17.23 8.72
CA THR A 47 -11.25 -18.54 8.98
C THR A 47 -11.67 -19.51 7.88
N VAL A 48 -10.83 -20.50 7.58
CA VAL A 48 -11.16 -21.50 6.56
C VAL A 48 -12.50 -22.18 6.85
N SER A 49 -12.77 -22.44 8.13
CA SER A 49 -14.01 -23.07 8.63
C SER A 49 -15.25 -22.15 8.69
N ASP A 50 -15.17 -20.88 8.28
CA ASP A 50 -16.34 -19.99 8.19
C ASP A 50 -17.21 -20.27 6.94
N GLY A 51 -16.76 -21.17 6.07
CA GLY A 51 -17.45 -21.52 4.83
C GLY A 51 -18.68 -22.42 5.01
N PRO A 52 -19.37 -22.74 3.90
CA PRO A 52 -20.46 -23.70 3.91
C PRO A 52 -20.02 -25.09 4.39
N ASP A 53 -20.95 -25.82 5.01
CA ASP A 53 -20.74 -27.19 5.49
C ASP A 53 -20.53 -28.16 4.31
N TRP A 54 -19.50 -29.00 4.42
CA TRP A 54 -19.19 -30.08 3.47
C TRP A 54 -20.35 -31.04 3.23
N GLY A 55 -21.29 -31.17 4.17
CA GLY A 55 -22.50 -32.00 4.01
C GLY A 55 -23.39 -31.61 2.83
N THR A 56 -23.21 -30.42 2.26
CA THR A 56 -23.91 -29.94 1.05
C THR A 56 -23.09 -30.05 -0.24
N ASN A 57 -21.85 -30.52 -0.13
CA ASN A 57 -20.84 -30.55 -1.18
C ASN A 57 -20.65 -29.17 -1.88
N PRO A 58 -20.19 -28.15 -1.14
CA PRO A 58 -20.04 -26.81 -1.71
C PRO A 58 -18.97 -26.78 -2.80
N PRO A 59 -19.00 -25.76 -3.68
CA PRO A 59 -17.91 -25.52 -4.62
C PRO A 59 -16.62 -25.16 -3.88
N THR A 60 -15.47 -25.35 -4.54
CA THR A 60 -14.19 -24.94 -3.96
C THR A 60 -13.83 -23.52 -4.32
N TYR A 61 -13.25 -22.82 -3.34
CA TYR A 61 -12.84 -21.43 -3.48
C TYR A 61 -11.34 -21.31 -3.25
N SER A 62 -10.67 -20.53 -4.09
CA SER A 62 -9.39 -19.96 -3.75
C SER A 62 -9.60 -18.86 -2.70
N CYS A 63 -8.52 -18.40 -2.07
CA CYS A 63 -8.65 -17.34 -1.06
C CYS A 63 -9.19 -16.04 -1.67
N LEU A 64 -8.79 -15.72 -2.91
CA LEU A 64 -9.27 -14.55 -3.63
C LEU A 64 -10.77 -14.62 -3.93
N GLU A 65 -11.26 -15.79 -4.34
CA GLU A 65 -12.69 -16.00 -4.58
C GLU A 65 -13.49 -15.98 -3.28
N ALA A 66 -12.94 -16.53 -2.20
CA ALA A 66 -13.55 -16.45 -0.87
C ALA A 66 -13.63 -15.01 -0.36
N CYS A 67 -12.60 -14.18 -0.56
CA CYS A 67 -12.66 -12.75 -0.24
C CYS A 67 -13.79 -12.05 -1.02
N ALA A 68 -13.96 -12.38 -2.30
CA ALA A 68 -15.02 -11.82 -3.12
C ALA A 68 -16.43 -12.30 -2.68
N GLU A 69 -16.55 -13.55 -2.23
CA GLU A 69 -17.82 -14.09 -1.69
C GLU A 69 -18.19 -13.41 -0.36
N VAL A 70 -17.23 -13.22 0.55
CA VAL A 70 -17.47 -12.66 1.89
C VAL A 70 -17.62 -11.14 1.88
N PHE A 71 -16.79 -10.43 1.11
CA PHE A 71 -16.73 -8.96 1.11
C PHE A 71 -17.33 -8.31 -0.15
N GLY A 72 -17.76 -9.10 -1.13
CA GLY A 72 -18.24 -8.64 -2.43
C GLY A 72 -17.13 -8.34 -3.43
N GLY A 73 -17.47 -7.87 -4.63
CA GLY A 73 -16.49 -7.52 -5.67
C GLY A 73 -16.07 -8.72 -6.53
N ALA A 74 -14.91 -8.62 -7.19
CA ALA A 74 -14.34 -9.70 -7.99
C ALA A 74 -13.05 -10.23 -7.35
N ALA A 75 -12.74 -11.52 -7.54
CA ALA A 75 -11.53 -12.13 -6.98
C ALA A 75 -10.23 -11.39 -7.35
N GLY A 76 -10.17 -10.77 -8.53
CA GLY A 76 -9.03 -9.98 -8.98
C GLY A 76 -8.84 -8.63 -8.26
N ASP A 77 -9.82 -8.18 -7.48
CA ASP A 77 -9.73 -6.95 -6.69
C ASP A 77 -9.01 -7.16 -5.35
N TYR A 78 -8.78 -8.43 -4.98
CA TYR A 78 -8.23 -8.83 -3.69
C TYR A 78 -6.82 -9.40 -3.79
N SER A 79 -6.12 -9.37 -2.67
CA SER A 79 -4.95 -10.19 -2.37
C SER A 79 -5.14 -10.77 -0.98
N CYS A 80 -4.66 -11.98 -0.79
CA CYS A 80 -4.72 -12.69 0.47
C CYS A 80 -3.39 -12.68 1.20
N SER A 81 -3.51 -12.87 2.52
CA SER A 81 -2.37 -13.12 3.36
C SER A 81 -2.71 -14.05 4.51
N THR A 82 -1.70 -14.71 5.05
CA THR A 82 -1.79 -15.44 6.33
C THR A 82 -1.46 -14.56 7.54
N SER A 83 -1.06 -13.31 7.30
CA SER A 83 -0.76 -12.30 8.31
C SER A 83 -1.55 -11.00 8.08
N ASP A 84 -1.97 -10.36 9.17
CA ASP A 84 -2.61 -9.04 9.17
C ASP A 84 -1.62 -7.87 8.97
N SER A 85 -0.32 -8.14 9.08
CA SER A 85 0.73 -7.11 9.10
C SER A 85 1.39 -6.88 7.73
N SER A 86 1.26 -7.83 6.81
CA SER A 86 1.88 -7.79 5.49
C SER A 86 1.15 -8.72 4.52
N ILE A 87 1.17 -8.40 3.23
CA ILE A 87 0.63 -9.25 2.17
C ILE A 87 1.71 -10.24 1.75
N ASP A 88 1.51 -11.52 2.02
CA ASP A 88 2.44 -12.60 1.67
C ASP A 88 2.02 -13.41 0.42
N HIS A 89 0.82 -13.15 -0.12
CA HIS A 89 0.20 -13.87 -1.23
C HIS A 89 0.00 -15.36 -0.97
N GLN A 90 -0.22 -15.71 0.30
CA GLN A 90 -0.47 -17.07 0.75
C GLN A 90 -1.86 -17.20 1.37
N ALA A 91 -2.33 -18.45 1.43
CA ALA A 91 -3.59 -18.80 2.05
C ALA A 91 -3.53 -20.19 2.70
N PHE A 92 -4.26 -20.34 3.80
CA PHE A 92 -4.64 -21.64 4.33
C PHE A 92 -5.84 -22.18 3.57
N VAL A 93 -5.83 -23.48 3.30
CA VAL A 93 -6.93 -24.20 2.65
C VAL A 93 -7.18 -25.51 3.38
N ASP A 94 -8.42 -25.97 3.40
CA ASP A 94 -8.81 -27.27 3.92
C ASP A 94 -9.07 -28.21 2.73
N GLY A 95 -8.65 -29.47 2.87
CA GLY A 95 -8.86 -30.48 1.84
C GLY A 95 -9.74 -31.62 2.32
N TRP A 96 -10.41 -32.30 1.38
CA TRP A 96 -11.28 -33.43 1.73
C TRP A 96 -10.51 -34.52 2.47
N GLY A 97 -10.81 -34.75 3.74
CA GLY A 97 -10.06 -35.64 4.63
C GLY A 97 -8.59 -35.28 4.87
N ASP A 98 -8.12 -34.08 4.51
CA ASP A 98 -6.71 -33.67 4.57
C ASP A 98 -6.52 -32.23 5.09
N SER A 99 -5.91 -32.11 6.26
CA SER A 99 -5.65 -30.84 6.95
C SER A 99 -4.21 -30.32 6.78
N GLN A 100 -3.43 -30.84 5.83
CA GLN A 100 -2.00 -30.48 5.69
C GLN A 100 -1.79 -28.96 5.52
N TYR A 101 -2.67 -28.31 4.75
CA TYR A 101 -2.58 -26.89 4.44
C TYR A 101 -3.29 -25.98 5.45
N CYS A 102 -3.83 -26.53 6.54
CA CYS A 102 -4.26 -25.74 7.70
C CYS A 102 -3.08 -25.11 8.45
N SER A 103 -1.88 -25.72 8.34
CA SER A 103 -0.65 -25.26 9.02
C SER A 103 0.46 -24.86 8.06
N THR A 104 0.43 -25.38 6.84
CA THR A 104 1.40 -25.06 5.79
C THR A 104 0.67 -24.31 4.68
N PRO A 105 0.72 -22.98 4.66
CA PRO A 105 -0.04 -22.21 3.69
C PRO A 105 0.51 -22.40 2.26
N VAL A 106 -0.36 -22.19 1.28
CA VAL A 106 -0.14 -22.33 -0.16
C VAL A 106 -0.39 -21.01 -0.87
N ALA A 107 -0.21 -20.95 -2.19
CA ALA A 107 -0.49 -19.72 -2.94
C ALA A 107 -1.97 -19.29 -2.81
N GLU A 108 -2.24 -17.99 -2.73
CA GLU A 108 -3.61 -17.43 -2.58
C GLU A 108 -4.60 -17.83 -3.69
N THR A 109 -4.07 -18.18 -4.86
CA THR A 109 -4.84 -18.62 -6.04
C THR A 109 -5.08 -20.13 -6.06
N PHE A 110 -4.50 -20.87 -5.11
CA PHE A 110 -4.61 -22.32 -5.08
C PHE A 110 -6.01 -22.75 -4.65
N LYS A 111 -6.59 -23.63 -5.46
CA LYS A 111 -7.73 -24.47 -5.14
C LYS A 111 -7.62 -25.74 -5.99
N LEU A 112 -8.29 -26.82 -5.57
CA LEU A 112 -8.26 -28.07 -6.31
C LEU A 112 -9.64 -28.70 -6.40
N ASN A 113 -10.01 -29.09 -7.62
CA ASN A 113 -11.27 -29.71 -8.01
C ASN A 113 -12.52 -28.90 -7.64
N ASP A 114 -13.65 -29.24 -8.24
CA ASP A 114 -14.95 -28.63 -7.97
C ASP A 114 -16.01 -29.66 -8.35
N PRO A 115 -16.84 -30.15 -7.41
CA PRO A 115 -17.08 -29.66 -6.05
C PRO A 115 -16.09 -30.20 -4.99
N TYR A 116 -16.28 -29.82 -3.71
CA TYR A 116 -15.36 -30.14 -2.61
C TYR A 116 -15.30 -31.65 -2.26
N ASP A 117 -16.41 -32.36 -2.12
CA ASP A 117 -16.41 -33.81 -2.01
C ASP A 117 -16.13 -34.46 -3.37
N CYS A 118 -14.91 -34.98 -3.49
CA CYS A 118 -14.46 -35.77 -4.63
C CYS A 118 -14.15 -37.23 -4.26
N GLY A 119 -14.57 -37.70 -3.08
CA GLY A 119 -14.59 -39.10 -2.70
C GLY A 119 -13.24 -39.76 -2.36
N SER A 120 -12.16 -38.99 -2.18
CA SER A 120 -10.83 -39.52 -1.81
C SER A 120 -10.02 -38.52 -1.00
N THR A 121 -9.26 -38.96 -0.01
CA THR A 121 -8.47 -38.03 0.82
C THR A 121 -7.52 -37.17 -0.02
N GLY A 122 -7.51 -35.87 0.21
CA GLY A 122 -6.66 -34.88 -0.45
C GLY A 122 -7.00 -34.63 -1.92
N CYS A 123 -8.18 -35.03 -2.39
CA CYS A 123 -8.56 -34.84 -3.79
C CYS A 123 -9.06 -33.42 -4.10
N SER A 124 -9.50 -32.64 -3.11
CA SER A 124 -9.93 -31.25 -3.28
C SER A 124 -9.33 -30.37 -2.21
N TYR A 125 -9.30 -29.07 -2.48
CA TYR A 125 -8.87 -28.05 -1.52
C TYR A 125 -9.66 -26.76 -1.72
N SER A 126 -10.18 -26.21 -0.63
CA SER A 126 -10.91 -24.94 -0.59
C SER A 126 -10.40 -24.06 0.54
N ALA A 127 -10.23 -22.77 0.27
CA ALA A 127 -9.94 -21.76 1.28
C ALA A 127 -11.15 -21.43 2.16
N TYR A 128 -12.36 -21.83 1.74
CA TYR A 128 -13.61 -21.48 2.41
C TYR A 128 -14.56 -22.67 2.43
N VAL A 129 -14.49 -23.46 3.50
CA VAL A 129 -15.30 -24.66 3.72
C VAL A 129 -15.27 -25.03 5.20
N ASN A 130 -16.41 -25.41 5.75
CA ASN A 130 -16.50 -25.95 7.10
C ASN A 130 -16.51 -27.47 7.02
N ASP A 131 -15.33 -28.11 7.05
CA ASP A 131 -15.16 -29.57 7.07
C ASP A 131 -14.36 -30.02 8.29
N HIS A 132 -13.06 -29.70 8.32
CA HIS A 132 -12.22 -30.05 9.46
C HIS A 132 -12.10 -28.89 10.45
N GLY A 133 -12.46 -29.14 11.71
CA GLY A 133 -12.18 -28.21 12.82
C GLY A 133 -10.68 -27.94 13.04
N ALA A 134 -9.79 -28.74 12.43
CA ALA A 134 -8.34 -28.51 12.44
C ALA A 134 -7.94 -27.19 11.75
N CYS A 135 -8.73 -26.74 10.78
CA CYS A 135 -8.56 -25.48 10.07
C CYS A 135 -9.26 -24.29 10.78
N GLY A 136 -9.90 -24.52 11.94
CA GLY A 136 -10.66 -23.49 12.65
C GLY A 136 -9.83 -22.37 13.27
N SER A 137 -8.51 -22.52 13.37
CA SER A 137 -7.58 -21.44 13.76
C SER A 137 -6.80 -20.86 12.58
N SER A 138 -7.04 -21.34 11.37
CA SER A 138 -6.34 -20.92 10.16
C SER A 138 -7.09 -19.75 9.53
N THR A 139 -6.58 -18.54 9.76
CA THR A 139 -7.20 -17.29 9.32
C THR A 139 -6.52 -16.75 8.07
N ASN A 140 -7.32 -16.43 7.05
CA ASN A 140 -6.91 -15.71 5.86
C ASN A 140 -7.36 -14.24 5.96
N TYR A 141 -6.49 -13.32 5.57
CA TYR A 141 -6.73 -11.88 5.57
C TYR A 141 -6.90 -11.36 4.15
N CYS A 142 -7.95 -10.57 3.91
CA CYS A 142 -8.26 -10.00 2.60
C CYS A 142 -7.81 -8.55 2.53
N TYR A 143 -6.99 -8.25 1.53
CA TYR A 143 -6.53 -6.91 1.20
C TYR A 143 -7.12 -6.49 -0.14
N ALA A 144 -7.62 -5.26 -0.24
CA ALA A 144 -8.07 -4.69 -1.50
C ALA A 144 -7.37 -3.35 -1.75
N ALA A 145 -7.35 -2.93 -3.01
CA ALA A 145 -6.84 -1.61 -3.36
C ALA A 145 -7.62 -0.53 -2.58
N VAL A 146 -6.89 0.37 -1.92
CA VAL A 146 -7.51 1.56 -1.34
C VAL A 146 -8.04 2.37 -2.52
N ALA A 147 -9.36 2.52 -2.61
CA ALA A 147 -9.96 3.43 -3.59
C ALA A 147 -9.22 4.76 -3.48
N PRO A 148 -8.75 5.36 -4.60
CA PRO A 148 -8.09 6.65 -4.54
C PRO A 148 -8.98 7.58 -3.74
N VAL A 149 -8.49 8.06 -2.59
CA VAL A 149 -9.23 9.06 -1.83
C VAL A 149 -9.47 10.17 -2.85
N PRO A 150 -10.74 10.48 -3.21
CA PRO A 150 -10.99 11.55 -4.15
C PRO A 150 -10.23 12.74 -3.61
N ALA A 151 -9.48 13.43 -4.46
CA ALA A 151 -8.73 14.58 -4.02
C ALA A 151 -9.73 15.58 -3.44
N GLU A 152 -9.94 15.49 -2.13
CA GLU A 152 -10.65 16.50 -1.37
C GLU A 152 -9.97 17.79 -1.77
N PRO A 153 -10.71 18.81 -2.23
CA PRO A 153 -10.11 20.06 -2.64
C PRO A 153 -9.28 20.53 -1.46
N VAL A 154 -7.95 20.36 -1.56
CA VAL A 154 -7.02 20.77 -0.52
C VAL A 154 -7.37 22.22 -0.32
N PRO A 155 -7.82 22.65 0.88
CA PRO A 155 -8.09 24.05 1.10
C PRO A 155 -6.77 24.73 0.78
N VAL A 156 -6.73 25.40 -0.38
CA VAL A 156 -5.62 26.24 -0.77
C VAL A 156 -5.58 27.21 0.39
N MET A 157 -4.61 27.03 1.30
CA MET A 157 -4.37 27.98 2.36
C MET A 157 -4.23 29.30 1.62
N GLY A 158 -5.30 30.10 1.72
CA GLY A 158 -5.50 31.26 0.86
C GLY A 158 -4.23 32.10 0.91
N GLY A 159 -3.93 32.78 -0.20
CA GLY A 159 -2.74 33.59 -0.43
C GLY A 159 -2.41 34.70 0.59
N TRP A 160 -2.96 34.67 1.81
CA TRP A 160 -2.56 35.42 2.98
C TRP A 160 -1.22 34.94 3.58
N GLY A 161 -0.83 33.67 3.37
CA GLY A 161 0.46 33.15 3.84
C GLY A 161 1.68 33.76 3.14
N ILE A 162 1.52 34.30 1.93
CA ILE A 162 2.59 34.98 1.18
C ILE A 162 2.61 36.49 1.47
N ALA A 163 1.50 37.08 1.94
CA ALA A 163 1.45 38.50 2.29
C ALA A 163 2.21 38.85 3.59
N ILE A 164 2.37 37.90 4.53
CA ILE A 164 3.05 38.16 5.80
C ILE A 164 4.59 38.19 5.67
N LEU A 165 5.16 37.49 4.68
CA LEU A 165 6.61 37.53 4.43
C LEU A 165 7.04 38.79 3.64
N SER A 166 6.13 39.43 2.91
CA SER A 166 6.39 40.68 2.18
C SER A 166 6.23 41.94 3.05
N LEU A 167 5.53 41.88 4.19
CA LEU A 167 5.38 43.04 5.08
C LEU A 167 6.57 43.19 6.05
N LEU A 168 7.26 42.11 6.41
CA LEU A 168 8.44 42.15 7.29
C LEU A 168 9.71 42.68 6.60
N THR A 169 9.80 42.61 5.27
CA THR A 169 10.92 43.19 4.50
C THR A 169 10.78 44.70 4.26
N MET A 170 9.59 45.28 4.40
CA MET A 170 9.37 46.74 4.27
C MET A 170 9.60 47.51 5.58
N ILE A 171 9.49 46.88 6.76
CA ILE A 171 9.76 47.55 8.05
C ILE A 171 11.27 47.53 8.40
N GLY A 172 12.03 46.55 7.89
CA GLY A 172 13.49 46.48 8.09
C GLY A 172 14.31 47.52 7.32
N GLY A 173 13.74 48.19 6.32
CA GLY A 173 14.46 49.17 5.48
C GLY A 173 14.61 50.58 6.07
N ALA A 174 13.83 50.95 7.09
CA ALA A 174 13.82 52.33 7.61
C ALA A 174 14.81 52.58 8.75
N PHE A 175 15.34 51.55 9.42
CA PHE A 175 16.29 51.71 10.53
C PHE A 175 17.77 51.76 10.09
N GLY A 176 18.08 51.50 8.82
CA GLY A 176 19.47 51.43 8.32
C GLY A 176 20.15 52.75 7.97
N LEU A 177 19.42 53.87 7.84
CA LEU A 177 19.99 55.13 7.33
C LEU A 177 20.28 56.20 8.41
N SER A 178 19.95 55.95 9.68
CA SER A 178 20.21 56.92 10.77
C SER A 178 21.60 56.78 11.41
N TRP A 179 22.22 55.60 11.37
CA TRP A 179 23.49 55.34 12.07
C TRP A 179 24.77 55.78 11.34
N GLN A 180 24.71 56.10 10.04
CA GLN A 180 25.89 56.53 9.29
C GLN A 180 26.24 58.02 9.42
N ARG A 181 25.44 58.82 10.14
CA ARG A 181 25.77 60.24 10.43
C ARG A 181 26.45 60.48 11.78
N LEU A 182 26.55 59.49 12.66
CA LEU A 182 27.07 59.73 14.01
C LEU A 182 28.57 59.44 14.22
N PHE A 183 29.27 58.77 13.28
CA PHE A 183 30.67 58.38 13.47
C PHE A 183 31.68 59.09 12.55
N ARG A 184 31.30 60.19 11.88
CA ARG A 184 32.22 60.98 11.03
C ARG A 184 32.76 62.25 11.69
N LYS A 185 32.83 62.27 13.03
CA LYS A 185 33.56 63.29 13.78
C LYS A 185 34.29 62.67 14.98
N LYS A 186 35.48 62.14 14.71
CA LYS A 186 36.71 62.43 15.45
C LYS A 186 37.90 61.90 14.69
#